data_AF-A0A444HLH8-F1
#
_entry.id   AF-A0A444HLH8-F1
#
_cell.length_a   1.000
_cell.length_b   1.000
_cell.length_c   1.000
_cell.angle_alpha   90.00
_cell.angle_beta   90.00
_cell.angle_gamma   90.00
#
_symmetry.space_group_name_H-M   'P 1'
#
loop_
_entity.id
_entity.type
_entity.pdbx_description
1 polymer ?
#
loop_
_entity_poly.entity_id
_entity_poly.type
_entity_poly.pdbx_seq_one_letter_code
_entity_poly.pdbx_strand_id
1 'polypeptide(L)'
;VLDVSMSRTGEDRARRGVAGTLIVEKLLGAAAERGMSLAELKQLGERLNTRIRSMGVALNGVTVPQTERTTFALGPGEMEMGVGIHGEPGHARQPFAASDTIIGHLCETIAGDIAAAPDTKALLFVNGLGGTPPAELYLAYNGARRFIEERGMSIERSLVGTYVTSLDMQGLSVTLALLTDEEIALWDAPVATAALRWP
;
A
#
# COMPACT_ATOMS: atom_id res chain seq x y z
N VAL A 1 1.97 7.48 6.53
CA VAL A 1 1.99 6.17 5.86
C VAL A 1 3.27 6.11 5.10
N LEU A 2 4.04 5.04 5.27
CA LEU A 2 5.44 5.08 4.89
C LEU A 2 5.69 4.09 3.76
N ASP A 3 6.00 4.65 2.58
CA ASP A 3 6.68 3.93 1.52
C ASP A 3 8.07 3.48 2.01
N VAL A 4 8.31 2.16 2.03
CA VAL A 4 9.53 1.55 2.57
C VAL A 4 10.69 1.49 1.59
N SER A 5 10.49 1.94 0.36
CA SER A 5 11.52 1.86 -0.69
C SER A 5 12.76 2.74 -0.48
N MET A 6 12.68 3.76 0.39
CA MET A 6 13.72 4.79 0.51
C MET A 6 14.65 4.66 1.73
N SER A 7 14.54 3.60 2.55
CA SER A 7 15.33 3.48 3.79
C SER A 7 16.70 2.83 3.58
N ARG A 8 17.67 3.58 3.04
CA ARG A 8 19.11 3.22 3.14
C ARG A 8 19.91 4.11 4.11
N THR A 9 19.35 5.19 4.64
CA THR A 9 20.12 6.22 5.38
C THR A 9 19.57 6.62 6.76
N GLY A 10 18.61 5.89 7.33
CA GLY A 10 18.16 6.15 8.71
C GLY A 10 17.37 7.46 8.92
N GLU A 11 16.98 8.16 7.85
CA GLU A 11 16.13 9.34 7.93
C GLU A 11 14.67 8.98 7.61
N ASP A 12 13.84 8.82 8.63
CA ASP A 12 12.38 8.64 8.48
C ASP A 12 11.70 9.80 7.73
N ARG A 13 12.39 10.95 7.58
CA ARG A 13 11.90 12.13 6.85
C ARG A 13 11.86 11.98 5.33
N ALA A 14 12.47 10.93 4.75
CA ALA A 14 12.52 10.72 3.30
C ALA A 14 11.42 9.79 2.75
N ARG A 15 10.55 9.24 3.60
CA ARG A 15 9.53 8.27 3.19
C ARG A 15 8.28 8.96 2.63
N ARG A 16 7.76 8.46 1.50
CA ARG A 16 6.59 9.02 0.79
C ARG A 16 5.26 8.55 1.39
N GLY A 17 4.24 9.40 1.35
CA GLY A 17 2.85 9.00 1.59
C GLY A 17 2.24 8.39 0.33
N VAL A 18 1.73 7.16 0.43
CA VAL A 18 1.20 6.37 -0.70
C VAL A 18 -0.10 5.64 -0.30
N ALA A 19 -0.39 4.45 -0.85
CA ALA A 19 -1.66 3.73 -0.72
C ALA A 19 -2.18 3.57 0.73
N GLY A 20 -1.32 3.33 1.73
CA GLY A 20 -1.78 3.21 3.11
C GLY A 20 -2.44 4.48 3.69
N THR A 21 -2.32 5.65 3.04
CA THR A 21 -3.01 6.88 3.43
C THR A 21 -4.51 6.67 3.47
N LEU A 22 -5.06 5.93 2.51
CA LEU A 22 -6.48 5.57 2.48
C LEU A 22 -6.92 4.81 3.74
N ILE A 23 -6.06 3.93 4.27
CA ILE A 23 -6.36 3.19 5.51
C ILE A 23 -6.42 4.15 6.69
N VAL A 24 -5.44 5.06 6.80
CA VAL A 24 -5.43 6.07 7.86
C VAL A 24 -6.65 6.98 7.76
N GLU A 25 -6.99 7.46 6.57
CA GLU A 25 -8.17 8.30 6.33
C GLU A 25 -9.46 7.59 6.72
N LYS A 26 -9.63 6.31 6.35
CA LYS A 26 -10.81 5.53 6.73
C LYS A 26 -10.92 5.36 8.25
N LEU A 27 -9.83 4.99 8.91
CA LEU A 27 -9.83 4.74 10.36
C LEU A 27 -10.05 6.03 11.15
N LEU A 28 -9.38 7.12 10.78
CA LEU A 28 -9.58 8.43 11.39
C LEU A 28 -10.97 8.99 11.11
N GLY A 29 -11.51 8.81 9.91
CA GLY A 29 -12.87 9.22 9.57
C GLY A 29 -13.91 8.50 10.43
N ALA A 30 -13.79 7.19 10.59
CA ALA A 30 -14.66 6.41 11.48
C ALA A 30 -14.51 6.82 12.96
N ALA A 31 -13.29 7.11 13.41
CA ALA A 31 -13.02 7.59 14.76
C ALA A 31 -13.63 8.98 15.01
N ALA A 32 -13.54 9.87 14.03
CA ALA A 32 -14.14 11.20 14.08
C ALA A 32 -15.67 11.12 14.12
N GLU A 33 -16.28 10.24 13.33
CA GLU A 33 -17.72 9.98 13.35
C GLU A 33 -18.21 9.46 14.72
N ARG A 34 -17.36 8.72 15.45
CA ARG A 34 -17.62 8.30 16.84
C ARG A 34 -17.48 9.44 17.87
N GLY A 35 -17.10 10.64 17.45
CA GLY A 35 -16.97 11.82 18.30
C GLY A 35 -15.63 11.93 19.03
N MET A 36 -14.58 11.22 18.58
CA MET A 36 -13.24 11.40 19.14
C MET A 36 -12.74 12.83 18.93
N SER A 37 -12.06 13.37 19.94
CA SER A 37 -11.49 14.71 19.89
C SER A 37 -10.32 14.81 18.91
N LEU A 38 -9.99 16.03 18.49
CA LEU A 38 -8.83 16.29 17.62
C LEU A 38 -7.52 15.73 18.20
N ALA A 39 -7.33 15.82 19.53
CA ALA A 39 -6.14 15.31 20.20
C ALA A 39 -6.06 13.78 20.11
N GLU A 40 -7.17 13.08 20.31
CA GLU A 40 -7.23 11.62 20.20
C GLU A 40 -7.06 11.16 18.75
N LEU A 41 -7.64 11.86 17.79
CA LEU A 41 -7.45 11.60 16.35
C LEU A 41 -5.98 11.76 15.94
N LYS A 42 -5.30 12.80 16.42
CA LYS A 42 -3.87 13.00 16.19
C LYS A 42 -3.06 11.83 16.74
N GLN A 43 -3.33 11.41 17.99
CA GLN A 43 -2.63 10.28 18.61
C GLN A 43 -2.89 8.96 17.86
N LEU A 44 -4.14 8.70 17.44
CA LEU A 44 -4.47 7.53 16.63
C LEU A 44 -3.71 7.54 15.30
N GLY A 45 -3.67 8.68 14.59
CA GLY A 45 -2.93 8.82 13.34
C GLY A 45 -1.43 8.59 13.50
N GLU A 46 -0.83 9.14 14.55
CA GLU A 46 0.59 8.92 14.89
C GLU A 46 0.88 7.43 15.18
N ARG A 47 0.02 6.74 15.94
CA ARG A 47 0.12 5.29 16.20
C ARG A 47 -0.10 4.44 14.96
N LEU A 48 -1.00 4.82 14.05
CA LEU A 48 -1.22 4.08 12.81
C LEU A 48 0.00 4.21 11.89
N ASN A 49 0.62 5.39 11.84
CA ASN A 49 1.77 5.66 10.98
C ASN A 49 2.97 4.73 11.25
N THR A 50 3.15 4.26 12.49
CA THR A 50 4.28 3.40 12.87
C THR A 50 4.14 1.95 12.40
N ARG A 51 2.95 1.53 11.94
CA ARG A 51 2.62 0.13 11.64
C ARG A 51 1.77 -0.07 10.37
N ILE A 52 1.82 0.91 9.48
CA ILE A 52 1.31 0.80 8.12
C ILE A 52 2.48 1.01 7.18
N ARG A 53 2.77 0.00 6.36
CA ARG A 53 3.88 -0.03 5.41
C ARG A 53 3.39 -0.39 4.03
N SER A 54 3.93 0.29 3.03
CA SER A 54 3.53 0.15 1.63
C SER A 54 4.76 0.07 0.75
N MET A 55 4.69 -0.71 -0.34
CA MET A 55 5.70 -0.70 -1.39
C MET A 55 5.05 -0.96 -2.74
N GLY A 56 5.47 -0.19 -3.76
CA GLY A 56 4.98 -0.28 -5.13
C GLY A 56 5.97 -0.94 -6.10
N VAL A 57 5.46 -1.39 -7.23
CA VAL A 57 6.21 -1.79 -8.42
C VAL A 57 5.52 -1.22 -9.65
N ALA A 58 6.30 -0.79 -10.64
CA ALA A 58 5.79 -0.37 -11.94
C ALA A 58 6.44 -1.16 -13.08
N LEU A 59 5.64 -1.47 -14.09
CA LEU A 59 6.05 -2.05 -15.37
C LEU A 59 6.17 -0.98 -16.46
N ASN A 60 5.56 0.19 -16.26
CA ASN A 60 5.70 1.37 -17.11
C ASN A 60 5.53 2.65 -16.29
N GLY A 61 6.13 3.74 -16.76
CA GLY A 61 5.93 5.08 -16.19
C GLY A 61 4.55 5.68 -16.51
N VAL A 62 4.34 6.91 -16.07
CA VAL A 62 3.07 7.64 -16.24
C VAL A 62 3.11 8.47 -17.51
N THR A 63 2.08 8.41 -18.36
CA THR A 63 1.93 9.35 -19.48
C THR A 63 1.39 10.68 -18.98
N VAL A 64 2.19 11.75 -19.10
CA VAL A 64 1.75 13.10 -18.73
C VAL A 64 0.79 13.64 -19.80
N PRO A 65 -0.49 13.92 -19.49
CA PRO A 65 -1.50 14.24 -20.51
C PRO A 65 -1.16 15.44 -21.40
N GLN A 66 -0.42 16.41 -20.86
CA GLN A 66 -0.07 17.64 -21.58
C GLN A 66 1.09 17.47 -22.56
N THR A 67 1.98 16.51 -22.33
CA THR A 67 3.24 16.40 -23.08
C THR A 67 3.39 15.07 -23.82
N GLU A 68 2.52 14.09 -23.52
CA GLU A 68 2.58 12.71 -24.00
C GLU A 68 3.90 11.99 -23.65
N ARG A 69 4.73 12.59 -22.78
CA ARG A 69 5.96 11.99 -22.28
C ARG A 69 5.66 11.10 -21.10
N THR A 70 6.40 10.00 -21.01
CA THR A 70 6.43 9.17 -19.81
C THR A 70 7.33 9.78 -18.73
N THR A 71 6.91 9.73 -17.46
CA THR A 71 7.69 10.28 -16.33
C THR A 71 9.03 9.59 -16.14
N PHE A 72 9.11 8.29 -16.46
CA PHE A 72 10.33 7.53 -16.64
C PHE A 72 10.15 6.47 -17.72
N ALA A 73 11.26 5.99 -18.28
CA ALA A 73 11.28 4.92 -19.26
C ALA A 73 11.95 3.68 -18.66
N LEU A 74 11.34 2.52 -18.92
CA LEU A 74 11.88 1.20 -18.64
C LEU A 74 12.24 0.52 -19.96
N GLY A 75 13.34 -0.23 -19.95
CA GLY A 75 13.71 -1.09 -21.06
C GLY A 75 12.75 -2.26 -21.23
N PRO A 76 12.81 -2.98 -22.37
CA PRO A 76 12.02 -4.18 -22.57
C PRO A 76 12.31 -5.22 -21.48
N GLY A 77 11.26 -5.64 -20.76
CA GLY A 77 11.39 -6.60 -19.67
C GLY A 77 12.07 -6.04 -18.42
N GLU A 78 12.03 -4.73 -18.19
CA GLU A 78 12.40 -4.13 -16.91
C GLU A 78 11.15 -3.80 -16.07
N MET A 79 11.34 -3.75 -14.76
CA MET A 79 10.40 -3.24 -13.79
C MET A 79 11.11 -2.29 -12.81
N GLU A 80 10.37 -1.34 -12.27
CA GLU A 80 10.86 -0.36 -11.30
C GLU A 80 10.29 -0.69 -9.91
N MET A 81 11.15 -0.98 -8.94
CA MET A 81 10.78 -1.35 -7.58
C MET A 81 10.78 -0.14 -6.66
N GLY A 82 9.72 -0.02 -5.85
CA GLY A 82 9.57 1.07 -4.89
C GLY A 82 9.18 2.39 -5.55
N VAL A 83 8.30 2.37 -6.53
CA VAL A 83 7.81 3.59 -7.20
C VAL A 83 6.92 4.44 -6.30
N GLY A 84 6.97 5.76 -6.52
CA GLY A 84 6.03 6.72 -5.94
C GLY A 84 4.73 6.84 -6.74
N ILE A 85 3.81 7.65 -6.25
CA ILE A 85 2.49 7.88 -6.87
C ILE A 85 2.47 9.07 -7.86
N HIS A 86 3.55 9.85 -7.97
CA HIS A 86 3.65 10.94 -8.95
C HIS A 86 4.58 10.58 -10.12
N GLY A 87 4.86 9.29 -10.30
CA GLY A 87 5.77 8.81 -11.33
C GLY A 87 7.24 9.08 -11.00
N GLU A 88 7.58 9.32 -9.73
CA GLU A 88 8.97 9.36 -9.29
C GLU A 88 9.60 7.97 -9.48
N PRO A 89 10.84 7.89 -9.99
CA PRO A 89 11.56 6.62 -10.08
C PRO A 89 11.60 5.89 -8.73
N GLY A 90 11.65 4.57 -8.82
CA GLY A 90 11.88 3.73 -7.67
C GLY A 90 13.33 3.80 -7.21
N HIS A 91 13.65 2.94 -6.25
CA HIS A 91 15.00 2.82 -5.71
C HIS A 91 15.84 1.79 -6.48
N ALA A 92 15.22 0.93 -7.29
CA ALA A 92 15.90 -0.12 -8.04
C ALA A 92 15.14 -0.52 -9.32
N ARG A 93 15.85 -0.57 -10.43
CA ARG A 93 15.41 -1.25 -11.66
C ARG A 93 15.82 -2.71 -11.62
N GLN A 94 14.92 -3.58 -12.02
CA GLN A 94 15.14 -5.03 -12.02
C GLN A 94 14.57 -5.66 -13.30
N PRO A 95 15.07 -6.82 -13.73
CA PRO A 95 14.40 -7.60 -14.77
C PRO A 95 12.98 -7.97 -14.32
N PHE A 96 12.03 -7.90 -15.23
CA PHE A 96 10.67 -8.39 -15.04
C PHE A 96 10.71 -9.85 -14.60
N ALA A 97 9.96 -10.15 -13.54
CA ALA A 97 9.94 -11.47 -12.92
C ALA A 97 8.52 -12.02 -12.85
N ALA A 98 8.39 -13.29 -12.47
CA ALA A 98 7.10 -13.87 -12.18
C ALA A 98 6.42 -13.14 -11.01
N SER A 99 5.08 -13.08 -11.02
CA SER A 99 4.30 -12.37 -9.99
C SER A 99 4.68 -12.79 -8.57
N ASP A 100 4.81 -14.10 -8.29
CA ASP A 100 5.21 -14.59 -6.96
C ASP A 100 6.55 -14.03 -6.49
N THR A 101 7.52 -13.86 -7.40
CA THR A 101 8.82 -13.25 -7.08
C THR A 101 8.68 -11.76 -6.78
N ILE A 102 7.92 -11.03 -7.59
CA ILE A 102 7.68 -9.60 -7.39
C ILE A 102 6.97 -9.36 -6.06
N ILE A 103 5.87 -10.06 -5.83
CA ILE A 103 5.05 -9.92 -4.62
C ILE A 103 5.82 -10.38 -3.39
N GLY A 104 6.57 -11.48 -3.49
CA GLY A 104 7.44 -11.95 -2.41
C GLY A 104 8.47 -10.89 -2.02
N HIS A 105 9.08 -10.19 -2.99
CA HIS A 105 9.99 -9.08 -2.71
C HIS A 105 9.26 -7.94 -1.97
N LEU A 106 8.13 -7.46 -2.51
CA LEU A 106 7.37 -6.37 -1.87
C LEU A 106 6.99 -6.72 -0.43
N CYS A 107 6.46 -7.92 -0.21
CA CYS A 107 6.04 -8.37 1.10
C CYS A 107 7.21 -8.59 2.06
N GLU A 108 8.36 -9.10 1.60
CA GLU A 108 9.57 -9.25 2.43
C GLU A 108 10.07 -7.88 2.89
N THR A 109 10.17 -6.90 1.99
CA THR A 109 10.60 -5.54 2.35
C THR A 109 9.63 -4.89 3.34
N ILE A 110 8.31 -5.05 3.12
CA ILE A 110 7.28 -4.55 4.03
C ILE A 110 7.38 -5.21 5.41
N ALA A 111 7.48 -6.55 5.45
CA ALA A 111 7.55 -7.31 6.69
C ALA A 111 8.85 -7.03 7.47
N GLY A 112 9.96 -6.81 6.78
CA GLY A 112 11.24 -6.48 7.41
C GLY A 112 11.28 -5.08 8.04
N ASP A 113 10.44 -4.15 7.61
CA ASP A 113 10.37 -2.78 8.13
C ASP A 113 9.26 -2.57 9.18
N ILE A 114 8.51 -3.63 9.50
CA ILE A 114 7.44 -3.59 10.51
C ILE A 114 7.65 -4.64 11.60
N ALA A 115 7.65 -4.20 12.85
CA ALA A 115 7.71 -5.12 13.98
C ALA A 115 6.33 -5.77 14.19
N ALA A 116 6.17 -7.01 13.73
CA ALA A 116 4.98 -7.81 13.98
C ALA A 116 5.15 -8.65 15.25
N ALA A 117 4.15 -8.62 16.14
CA ALA A 117 4.05 -9.59 17.22
C ALA A 117 3.42 -10.90 16.71
N PRO A 118 3.61 -12.03 17.39
CA PRO A 118 2.81 -13.23 17.15
C PRO A 118 1.30 -12.91 17.20
N ASP A 119 0.50 -13.59 16.38
CA ASP A 119 -0.96 -13.43 16.30
C ASP A 119 -1.44 -12.02 15.94
N THR A 120 -0.57 -11.20 15.32
CA THR A 120 -0.95 -9.86 14.88
C THR A 120 -2.00 -9.95 13.77
N LYS A 121 -3.09 -9.23 13.97
CA LYS A 121 -4.15 -9.05 12.98
C LYS A 121 -3.75 -7.98 11.98
N ALA A 122 -3.98 -8.27 10.71
CA ALA A 122 -3.57 -7.40 9.62
C ALA A 122 -4.72 -7.11 8.66
N LEU A 123 -4.67 -5.91 8.11
CA LEU A 123 -5.37 -5.55 6.89
C LEU A 123 -4.38 -5.57 5.73
N LEU A 124 -4.69 -6.34 4.69
CA LEU A 124 -3.90 -6.42 3.46
C LEU A 124 -4.55 -5.64 2.34
N PHE A 125 -3.86 -4.63 1.83
CA PHE A 125 -4.36 -3.78 0.74
C PHE A 125 -3.48 -3.92 -0.50
N VAL A 126 -4.06 -4.49 -1.57
CA VAL A 126 -3.45 -4.52 -2.91
C VAL A 126 -4.10 -3.45 -3.77
N ASN A 127 -3.28 -2.47 -4.17
CA ASN A 127 -3.71 -1.28 -4.88
C ASN A 127 -3.12 -1.26 -6.29
N GLY A 128 -3.97 -1.13 -7.32
CA GLY A 128 -3.53 -0.83 -8.68
C GLY A 128 -3.12 0.64 -8.82
N LEU A 129 -2.06 0.90 -9.58
CA LEU A 129 -1.57 2.26 -9.86
C LEU A 129 -2.26 2.91 -11.06
N GLY A 130 -3.23 2.24 -11.67
CA GLY A 130 -4.05 2.77 -12.75
C GLY A 130 -4.25 1.78 -13.89
N GLY A 131 -3.14 1.41 -14.54
CA GLY A 131 -3.12 0.59 -15.76
C GLY A 131 -3.14 -0.93 -15.54
N THR A 132 -3.22 -1.41 -14.29
CA THR A 132 -3.18 -2.85 -13.97
C THR A 132 -4.58 -3.47 -13.98
N PRO A 133 -4.82 -4.54 -14.75
CA PRO A 133 -6.12 -5.22 -14.79
C PRO A 133 -6.56 -5.78 -13.42
N PRO A 134 -7.87 -5.73 -13.09
CA PRO A 134 -8.35 -6.27 -11.80
C PRO A 134 -7.98 -7.73 -11.54
N ALA A 135 -7.97 -8.59 -12.57
CA ALA A 135 -7.58 -9.99 -12.43
C ALA A 135 -6.13 -10.15 -11.94
N GLU A 136 -5.21 -9.30 -12.39
CA GLU A 136 -3.81 -9.30 -11.96
C GLU A 136 -3.67 -8.80 -10.51
N LEU A 137 -4.53 -7.86 -10.08
CA LEU A 137 -4.56 -7.43 -8.67
C LEU A 137 -5.00 -8.56 -7.73
N TYR A 138 -5.96 -9.39 -8.14
CA TYR A 138 -6.37 -10.55 -7.35
C TYR A 138 -5.32 -11.68 -7.37
N LEU A 139 -4.59 -11.87 -8.47
CA LEU A 139 -3.41 -12.74 -8.51
C LEU A 139 -2.36 -12.27 -7.49
N ALA A 140 -2.04 -10.99 -7.49
CA ALA A 140 -1.11 -10.38 -6.55
C ALA A 140 -1.58 -10.51 -5.09
N TYR A 141 -2.87 -10.31 -4.83
CA TYR A 141 -3.47 -10.51 -3.51
C TYR A 141 -3.29 -11.95 -3.02
N ASN A 142 -3.53 -12.95 -3.88
CA ASN A 142 -3.34 -14.35 -3.51
C ASN A 142 -1.89 -14.64 -3.10
N GLY A 143 -0.90 -14.14 -3.85
CA GLY A 143 0.51 -14.26 -3.51
C GLY A 143 0.87 -13.55 -2.20
N ALA A 144 0.40 -12.31 -2.03
CA ALA A 144 0.69 -11.50 -0.85
C ALA A 144 0.06 -12.09 0.42
N ARG A 145 -1.19 -12.56 0.34
CA ARG A 145 -1.89 -13.20 1.45
C ARG A 145 -1.12 -14.43 1.92
N ARG A 146 -0.79 -15.34 1.01
CA ARG A 146 -0.02 -16.56 1.34
C ARG A 146 1.30 -16.22 2.02
N PHE A 147 2.06 -15.29 1.45
CA PHE A 147 3.36 -14.88 1.98
C PHE A 147 3.28 -14.38 3.43
N ILE A 148 2.25 -13.58 3.74
CA ILE A 148 2.04 -12.98 5.06
C ILE A 148 1.50 -14.01 6.07
N GLU A 149 0.55 -14.87 5.66
CA GLU A 149 -0.01 -15.92 6.52
C GLU A 149 1.04 -17.00 6.86
N GLU A 150 1.92 -17.35 5.93
CA GLU A 150 3.07 -18.26 6.18
C GLU A 150 4.04 -17.71 7.25
N ARG A 151 4.00 -16.41 7.53
CA ARG A 151 4.77 -15.74 8.59
C ARG A 151 3.99 -15.55 9.90
N GLY A 152 2.81 -16.15 10.03
CA GLY A 152 2.04 -16.18 11.27
C GLY A 152 1.18 -14.93 11.54
N MET A 153 0.96 -14.08 10.55
CA MET A 153 0.04 -12.94 10.65
C MET A 153 -1.34 -13.31 10.09
N SER A 154 -2.42 -12.99 10.80
CA SER A 154 -3.78 -13.25 10.34
C SER A 154 -4.29 -12.08 9.49
N ILE A 155 -4.68 -12.35 8.23
CA ILE A 155 -5.33 -11.35 7.39
C ILE A 155 -6.82 -11.31 7.71
N GLU A 156 -7.22 -10.36 8.56
CA GLU A 156 -8.61 -10.18 8.99
C GLU A 156 -9.43 -9.41 7.97
N ARG A 157 -8.82 -8.42 7.31
CA ARG A 157 -9.48 -7.59 6.30
C ARG A 157 -8.59 -7.42 5.09
N SER A 158 -9.24 -7.16 3.96
CA SER A 158 -8.52 -6.85 2.74
C SER A 158 -9.24 -5.82 1.90
N LEU A 159 -8.46 -5.07 1.13
CA LEU A 159 -8.94 -4.22 0.06
C LEU A 159 -8.16 -4.58 -1.20
N VAL A 160 -8.85 -4.80 -2.31
CA VAL A 160 -8.21 -5.12 -3.59
C VAL A 160 -8.88 -4.29 -4.67
N GLY A 161 -8.10 -3.50 -5.40
CA GLY A 161 -8.63 -2.65 -6.47
C GLY A 161 -7.74 -1.46 -6.75
N THR A 162 -8.29 -0.47 -7.44
CA THR A 162 -7.56 0.70 -7.92
C THR A 162 -8.09 1.93 -7.18
N TYR A 163 -7.39 2.37 -6.13
CA TYR A 163 -7.86 3.46 -5.25
C TYR A 163 -6.89 4.63 -5.17
N VAL A 164 -5.59 4.37 -4.96
CA VAL A 164 -4.54 5.40 -4.88
C VAL A 164 -3.65 5.25 -6.11
N THR A 165 -4.00 5.97 -7.17
CA THR A 165 -3.46 5.76 -8.51
C THR A 165 -2.31 6.70 -8.85
N SER A 166 -1.64 6.41 -9.96
CA SER A 166 -0.72 7.28 -10.67
C SER A 166 -1.11 7.30 -12.15
N LEU A 167 -2.25 7.95 -12.45
CA LEU A 167 -2.86 8.02 -13.79
C LEU A 167 -2.96 6.64 -14.48
N ASP A 168 -2.20 6.42 -15.56
CA ASP A 168 -2.18 5.23 -16.40
C ASP A 168 -1.05 4.25 -16.05
N MET A 169 -0.33 4.48 -14.94
CA MET A 169 0.80 3.64 -14.54
C MET A 169 0.40 2.16 -14.46
N GLN A 170 1.09 1.33 -15.25
CA GLN A 170 0.99 -0.12 -15.12
C GLN A 170 1.86 -0.56 -13.96
N GLY A 171 1.23 -1.01 -12.90
CA GLY A 171 1.89 -1.29 -11.63
C GLY A 171 0.90 -1.47 -10.49
N LEU A 172 1.41 -1.92 -9.36
CA LEU A 172 0.62 -2.12 -8.15
C LEU A 172 1.46 -1.79 -6.92
N SER A 173 0.78 -1.65 -5.78
CA SER A 173 1.43 -1.60 -4.48
C SER A 173 0.75 -2.55 -3.51
N VAL A 174 1.56 -3.15 -2.64
CA VAL A 174 1.09 -3.90 -1.48
C VAL A 174 1.21 -2.99 -0.26
N THR A 175 0.19 -3.00 0.59
CA THR A 175 0.20 -2.33 1.88
C THR A 175 -0.22 -3.31 2.97
N LEU A 176 0.56 -3.36 4.04
CA LEU A 176 0.25 -4.11 5.24
C LEU A 176 0.00 -3.13 6.39
N ALA A 177 -1.16 -3.26 7.04
CA ALA A 177 -1.52 -2.50 8.22
C ALA A 177 -1.76 -3.47 9.38
N LEU A 178 -0.94 -3.40 10.42
CA LEU A 178 -1.14 -4.18 11.64
C LEU A 178 -2.13 -3.43 12.52
N LEU A 179 -3.28 -4.03 12.82
CA LEU A 179 -4.41 -3.38 13.48
C LEU A 179 -4.78 -4.07 14.79
N THR A 180 -5.24 -3.29 15.76
CA THR A 180 -5.90 -3.83 16.95
C THR A 180 -7.36 -4.19 16.64
N ASP A 181 -8.02 -4.90 17.55
CA ASP A 181 -9.45 -5.20 17.42
C ASP A 181 -10.32 -3.94 17.34
N GLU A 182 -9.98 -2.91 18.11
CA GLU A 182 -10.67 -1.62 18.09
C GLU A 182 -10.56 -0.96 16.71
N GLU A 183 -9.40 -1.08 16.05
CA GLU A 183 -9.15 -0.46 14.75
C GLU A 183 -9.73 -1.28 13.61
N ILE A 184 -9.81 -2.60 13.74
CA ILE A 184 -10.62 -3.43 12.84
C ILE A 184 -12.09 -3.00 12.95
N ALA A 185 -12.59 -2.75 14.15
CA ALA A 185 -13.95 -2.23 14.32
C ALA A 185 -14.13 -0.82 13.72
N LEU A 186 -13.09 0.03 13.69
CA LEU A 186 -13.11 1.31 12.97
C LEU A 186 -13.10 1.13 11.45
N TRP A 187 -12.36 0.14 10.95
CA TRP A 187 -12.39 -0.23 9.54
C TRP A 187 -13.81 -0.66 9.15
N ASP A 188 -14.39 -1.59 9.91
CA ASP A 188 -15.72 -2.15 9.67
C ASP A 188 -16.86 -1.15 9.87
N ALA A 189 -16.60 -0.01 10.53
CA ALA A 189 -17.61 1.02 10.69
C ALA A 189 -18.15 1.49 9.33
N PRO A 190 -19.44 1.86 9.24
CA PRO A 190 -20.07 2.25 7.98
C PRO A 190 -19.31 3.37 7.27
N VAL A 191 -19.33 3.36 5.93
CA VAL A 191 -18.75 4.43 5.12
C VAL A 191 -19.57 4.62 3.86
N ALA A 192 -19.82 5.88 3.49
CA ALA A 192 -20.61 6.25 2.32
C ALA A 192 -19.92 7.35 1.52
N THR A 193 -18.79 7.00 0.90
CA THR A 193 -18.05 7.91 0.00
C THR A 193 -18.25 7.50 -1.46
N ALA A 194 -17.58 8.20 -2.39
CA ALA A 194 -17.59 7.86 -3.81
C ALA A 194 -16.82 6.55 -4.12
N ALA A 195 -15.77 6.25 -3.35
CA ALA A 195 -14.86 5.13 -3.62
C ALA A 195 -14.93 4.01 -2.58
N LEU A 196 -15.30 4.30 -1.32
CA LEU A 196 -15.54 3.30 -0.27
C LEU A 196 -17.00 3.37 0.18
N ARG A 197 -17.69 2.22 0.11
CA ARG A 197 -19.10 2.11 0.48
C ARG A 197 -19.42 0.73 1.04
N TRP A 198 -19.71 0.65 2.33
CA TRP A 198 -20.26 -0.54 2.98
C TRP A 198 -21.19 -0.13 4.13
N PRO A 199 -22.20 -0.97 4.42
CA PRO A 199 -23.20 -0.70 5.45
C PRO A 199 -22.63 -0.68 6.87
#